data_AF-A0A433PI54-F1
#
_entry.id   AF-A0A433PI54-F1
#
_cell.length_a   1.000
_cell.length_b   1.000
_cell.length_c   1.000
_cell.angle_alpha   90.00
_cell.angle_beta   90.00
_cell.angle_gamma   90.00
#
_symmetry.space_group_name_H-M   'P 1'
#
loop_
_entity.id
_entity.type
_entity.pdbx_description
1 polymer ?
#
loop_
_entity_poly.entity_id
_entity_poly.type
_entity_poly.pdbx_seq_one_letter_code
_entity_poly.pdbx_strand_id
1 'polypeptide(L)'
;MYFLQKLSTIANTVLHRVNETPWTRAFIVTTILQAGCVIILESLVLNANQDEYDQLGLFNEVYSNTNITVMLPEFNGPVNMAQATAPALDRFNRLKYENIFFMAFQAFQLWFTFDGLYYHNTIQLIASTLINLLCAAFGVIQILESQKWLARVQEIVIAFQITDVQLYLQVKWIELALTLVMMAFALTLIFMAYKVYKQYGWVIYKRIGANITMQGHFKTYQIFIMLMKLNIFFELGFSVYFLIGIADDSYNWQAVDSSPGLLIFHAVITGLILPMLFLAYNALRNEYQYLMWLFIAFCLTAIGDFIYILGHSIAPQTDDNWFFWIFIILVSIVLAIITTIYGFLVMGNFGKGLKAYITRPSSMVLTQTSSGLQEVQGVKPTRWAIEDDLPPVGNPV
;
A
#
# COMPACT_ATOMS: atom_id res chain seq x y z
N MET A 1 13.33 0.30 31.41
CA MET A 1 14.12 -0.96 31.30
C MET A 1 13.40 -2.04 30.48
N TYR A 2 12.15 -2.39 30.79
CA TYR A 2 11.36 -3.41 30.05
C TYR A 2 11.16 -3.10 28.54
N PHE A 3 10.87 -1.84 28.19
CA PHE A 3 10.73 -1.41 26.80
C PHE A 3 12.03 -1.56 26.00
N LEU A 4 13.17 -1.18 26.58
CA LEU A 4 14.49 -1.31 25.96
C LEU A 4 14.91 -2.78 25.78
N GLN A 5 14.58 -3.64 26.75
CA GLN A 5 14.76 -5.08 26.59
C GLN A 5 13.90 -5.64 25.47
N LYS A 6 12.62 -5.24 25.38
CA LYS A 6 11.73 -5.68 24.30
C LYS A 6 12.23 -5.21 22.93
N LEU A 7 12.71 -3.98 22.83
CA LEU A 7 13.36 -3.42 21.63
C LEU A 7 14.62 -4.18 21.26
N SER A 8 15.49 -4.48 22.22
CA SER A 8 16.72 -5.26 22.00
C SER A 8 16.39 -6.68 21.51
N THR A 9 15.40 -7.36 22.09
CA THR A 9 14.98 -8.69 21.66
C THR A 9 14.39 -8.66 20.26
N ILE A 10 13.57 -7.65 19.94
CA ILE A 10 13.04 -7.45 18.59
C ILE A 10 14.17 -7.19 17.60
N ALA A 11 15.10 -6.29 17.92
CA ALA A 11 16.24 -5.96 17.08
C ALA A 11 17.13 -7.18 16.82
N ASN A 12 17.47 -7.96 17.86
CA ASN A 12 18.25 -9.19 17.71
C ASN A 12 17.51 -10.24 16.87
N THR A 13 16.19 -10.36 17.03
CA THR A 13 15.37 -11.26 16.22
C THR A 13 15.36 -10.81 14.77
N VAL A 14 15.15 -9.52 14.51
CA VAL A 14 15.19 -8.94 13.16
C VAL A 14 16.56 -9.16 12.52
N LEU A 15 17.64 -8.89 13.25
CA LEU A 15 19.02 -9.07 12.77
C LEU A 15 19.31 -10.53 12.41
N HIS A 16 18.83 -11.47 13.24
CA HIS A 16 18.92 -12.89 12.96
C HIS A 16 18.11 -13.26 11.70
N ARG A 17 16.86 -12.77 11.57
CA ARG A 17 16.01 -13.01 10.38
C ARG A 17 16.65 -12.46 9.10
N VAL A 18 17.19 -11.25 9.15
CA VAL A 18 17.90 -10.60 8.03
C VAL A 18 19.08 -11.46 7.56
N ASN A 19 19.80 -12.07 8.50
CA ASN A 19 20.99 -12.87 8.24
C ASN A 19 20.70 -14.37 8.04
N GLU A 20 19.44 -14.81 7.95
CA GLU A 20 19.11 -16.23 7.75
C GLU A 20 19.68 -16.77 6.45
N THR A 21 19.57 -15.99 5.37
CA THR A 21 20.05 -16.42 4.06
C THR A 21 20.66 -15.25 3.29
N PRO A 22 21.61 -15.52 2.37
CA PRO A 22 22.18 -14.46 1.54
C PRO A 22 21.12 -13.77 0.67
N TRP A 23 20.07 -14.49 0.26
CA TRP A 23 18.99 -13.96 -0.56
C TRP A 23 18.06 -13.04 0.24
N THR A 24 17.75 -13.39 1.49
CA THR A 24 16.99 -12.52 2.41
C THR A 24 17.75 -11.23 2.69
N ARG A 25 19.05 -11.31 2.94
CA ARG A 25 19.91 -10.14 3.14
C ARG A 25 19.96 -9.26 1.89
N ALA A 26 20.18 -9.86 0.71
CA ALA A 26 20.21 -9.13 -0.55
C ALA A 26 18.87 -8.41 -0.80
N PHE A 27 17.75 -9.11 -0.62
CA PHE A 27 16.41 -8.56 -0.81
C PHE A 27 16.17 -7.34 0.08
N ILE A 28 16.51 -7.43 1.37
CA ILE A 28 16.37 -6.32 2.34
C ILE A 28 17.21 -5.12 1.94
N VAL A 29 18.49 -5.34 1.62
CA VAL A 29 19.40 -4.27 1.20
C VAL A 29 18.87 -3.59 -0.06
N THR A 30 18.40 -4.36 -1.03
CA THR A 30 17.80 -3.83 -2.26
C THR A 30 16.53 -3.04 -1.98
N THR A 31 15.65 -3.47 -1.07
CA THR A 31 14.44 -2.70 -0.70
C THR A 31 14.79 -1.39 0.01
N ILE A 32 15.77 -1.39 0.93
CA ILE A 32 16.25 -0.16 1.58
C ILE A 32 16.82 0.80 0.53
N LEU A 33 17.69 0.31 -0.35
CA LEU A 33 18.30 1.11 -1.40
C LEU A 33 17.24 1.66 -2.36
N GLN A 34 16.27 0.85 -2.78
CA GLN A 34 15.14 1.32 -3.57
C GLN A 34 14.42 2.46 -2.86
N ALA A 35 14.00 2.26 -1.60
CA ALA A 35 13.26 3.29 -0.87
C ALA A 35 14.05 4.58 -0.71
N GLY A 36 15.33 4.51 -0.37
CA GLY A 36 16.19 5.68 -0.26
C GLY A 36 16.35 6.42 -1.60
N CYS A 37 16.74 5.70 -2.66
CA CYS A 37 16.93 6.30 -3.98
C CYS A 37 15.66 6.94 -4.53
N VAL A 38 14.51 6.26 -4.38
CA VAL A 38 13.22 6.72 -4.90
C VAL A 38 12.74 7.94 -4.14
N ILE A 39 12.80 7.95 -2.80
CA ILE A 39 12.41 9.12 -2.00
C ILE A 39 13.30 10.34 -2.32
N ILE A 40 14.60 10.13 -2.52
CA ILE A 40 15.51 11.23 -2.90
C ILE A 40 15.14 11.77 -4.28
N LEU A 41 14.95 10.90 -5.29
CA LEU A 41 14.58 11.34 -6.63
C LEU A 41 13.20 12.03 -6.63
N GLU A 42 12.22 11.50 -5.91
CA GLU A 42 10.90 12.09 -5.76
C GLU A 42 10.97 13.48 -5.10
N SER A 43 11.83 13.66 -4.11
CA SER A 43 12.04 14.96 -3.47
C SER A 43 12.65 16.00 -4.42
N LEU A 44 13.49 15.56 -5.37
CA LEU A 44 14.03 16.43 -6.41
C LEU A 44 12.95 16.81 -7.44
N VAL A 45 12.09 15.86 -7.82
CA VAL A 45 10.93 16.13 -8.69
C VAL A 45 9.98 17.13 -8.01
N LEU A 46 9.68 16.91 -6.73
CA LEU A 46 8.86 17.83 -5.93
C LEU A 46 9.45 19.25 -5.89
N ASN A 47 10.74 19.39 -5.63
CA ASN A 47 11.37 20.71 -5.59
C ASN A 47 11.31 21.40 -6.96
N ALA A 48 11.59 20.68 -8.03
CA ALA A 48 11.55 21.23 -9.38
C ALA A 48 10.12 21.62 -9.81
N ASN A 49 9.10 20.84 -9.44
CA ASN A 49 7.69 21.19 -9.68
C ASN A 49 7.25 22.41 -8.85
N GLN A 50 7.77 22.57 -7.64
CA GLN A 50 7.50 23.75 -6.81
C GLN A 50 8.12 25.00 -7.40
N ASP A 51 9.35 24.91 -7.92
CA ASP A 51 10.00 26.04 -8.61
C ASP A 51 9.19 26.49 -9.84
N GLU A 52 8.61 25.55 -10.61
CA GLU A 52 7.73 25.85 -11.75
C GLU A 52 6.40 26.49 -11.32
N TYR A 53 5.81 26.02 -10.22
CA TYR A 53 4.62 26.63 -9.62
C TYR A 53 4.87 28.09 -9.22
N ASP A 54 5.97 28.34 -8.50
CA ASP A 54 6.31 29.67 -7.99
C ASP A 54 6.58 30.66 -9.15
N GLN A 55 7.26 30.21 -10.21
CA GLN A 55 7.50 31.04 -11.40
C GLN A 55 6.22 31.42 -12.13
N LEU A 56 5.29 30.47 -12.30
CA LEU A 56 3.99 30.78 -12.91
C LEU A 56 3.17 31.73 -12.03
N GLY A 57 3.24 31.59 -10.71
CA GLY A 57 2.66 32.52 -9.75
C GLY A 57 3.19 33.94 -9.93
N LEU A 58 4.50 34.10 -10.05
CA LEU A 58 5.14 35.39 -10.29
C LEU A 58 4.69 36.03 -11.60
N PHE A 59 4.56 35.27 -12.70
CA PHE A 59 4.05 35.82 -13.94
C PHE A 59 2.61 36.32 -13.80
N ASN A 60 1.77 35.57 -13.08
CA ASN A 60 0.40 36.00 -12.82
C ASN A 60 0.37 37.33 -12.03
N GLU A 61 1.23 37.48 -11.02
CA GLU A 61 1.34 38.72 -10.25
C GLU A 61 1.83 39.90 -11.10
N VAL A 62 2.88 39.71 -11.89
CA VAL A 62 3.47 40.78 -12.74
C VAL A 62 2.47 41.27 -13.79
N TYR A 63 1.73 40.35 -14.41
CA TYR A 63 0.77 40.68 -15.48
C TYR A 63 -0.64 40.98 -14.97
N SER A 64 -0.90 40.85 -13.67
CA SER A 64 -2.24 41.04 -13.04
C SER A 64 -2.89 42.38 -13.38
N ASN A 65 -2.09 43.44 -13.52
CA ASN A 65 -2.56 44.80 -13.81
C ASN A 65 -2.52 45.16 -15.30
N THR A 66 -2.21 44.21 -16.18
CA THR A 66 -2.11 44.44 -17.62
C THR A 66 -3.39 44.02 -18.35
N ASN A 67 -3.84 44.83 -19.32
CA ASN A 67 -4.98 44.50 -20.19
C ASN A 67 -4.57 43.64 -21.40
N ILE A 68 -3.47 42.88 -21.27
CA ILE A 68 -2.94 42.04 -22.35
C ILE A 68 -3.79 40.77 -22.42
N THR A 69 -4.34 40.50 -23.59
CA THR A 69 -5.08 39.27 -23.87
C THR A 69 -4.48 38.57 -25.08
N VAL A 70 -4.39 37.25 -25.01
CA VAL A 70 -3.81 36.41 -26.08
C VAL A 70 -4.81 35.33 -26.50
N MET A 71 -4.64 34.82 -27.72
CA MET A 71 -5.38 33.66 -28.20
C MET A 71 -4.55 32.41 -27.95
N LEU A 72 -5.07 31.48 -27.16
CA LEU A 72 -4.45 30.18 -26.89
C LEU A 72 -5.35 29.07 -27.45
N PRO A 73 -4.78 27.97 -27.99
CA PRO A 73 -5.57 26.92 -28.65
C PRO A 73 -6.62 26.25 -27.76
N GLU A 74 -6.39 26.22 -26.46
CA GLU A 74 -7.26 25.56 -25.48
C GLU A 74 -8.46 26.40 -25.05
N PHE A 75 -8.43 27.71 -25.30
CA PHE A 75 -9.46 28.63 -24.84
C PHE A 75 -10.32 29.14 -26.00
N ASN A 76 -11.64 29.12 -25.81
CA ASN A 76 -12.59 29.70 -26.75
C ASN A 76 -12.68 31.22 -26.58
N GLY A 77 -11.60 31.93 -26.90
CA GLY A 77 -11.54 33.39 -26.91
C GLY A 77 -10.22 33.97 -26.39
N PRO A 78 -10.08 35.30 -26.43
CA PRO A 78 -8.92 35.97 -25.86
C PRO A 78 -8.93 35.86 -24.33
N VAL A 79 -7.82 35.40 -23.77
CA VAL A 79 -7.65 35.20 -22.32
C VAL A 79 -6.54 36.09 -21.78
N ASN A 80 -6.70 36.54 -20.54
CA ASN A 80 -5.64 37.24 -19.81
C ASN A 80 -4.68 36.22 -19.16
N MET A 81 -3.58 36.72 -18.56
CA MET A 81 -2.55 35.85 -17.96
C MET A 81 -3.14 34.94 -16.88
N ALA A 82 -3.98 35.49 -15.99
CA ALA A 82 -4.60 34.75 -14.89
C ALA A 82 -5.43 33.56 -15.39
N GLN A 83 -6.24 33.76 -16.43
CA GLN A 83 -7.05 32.70 -17.04
C GLN A 83 -6.18 31.67 -17.76
N ALA A 84 -5.13 32.11 -18.45
CA ALA A 84 -4.21 31.23 -19.16
C ALA A 84 -3.40 30.32 -18.20
N THR A 85 -2.92 30.86 -17.08
CA THR A 85 -2.08 30.12 -16.12
C THR A 85 -2.87 29.29 -15.13
N ALA A 86 -4.15 29.60 -14.88
CA ALA A 86 -4.95 28.92 -13.84
C ALA A 86 -4.96 27.38 -13.96
N PRO A 87 -5.17 26.76 -15.14
CA PRO A 87 -5.14 25.30 -15.25
C PRO A 87 -3.77 24.68 -14.96
N ALA A 88 -2.68 25.35 -15.38
CA ALA A 88 -1.33 24.88 -15.13
C ALA A 88 -0.98 24.99 -13.63
N LEU A 89 -1.35 26.11 -12.99
CA LEU A 89 -1.11 26.35 -11.58
C LEU A 89 -1.84 25.34 -10.69
N ASP A 90 -3.11 25.05 -11.00
CA ASP A 90 -3.88 24.00 -10.33
C ASP A 90 -3.22 22.63 -10.51
N ARG A 91 -2.77 22.29 -11.73
CA ARG A 91 -2.04 21.02 -11.96
C ARG A 91 -0.78 20.92 -11.11
N PHE A 92 0.09 21.94 -11.12
CA PHE A 92 1.34 21.92 -10.33
C PHE A 92 1.06 21.80 -8.83
N ASN A 93 0.00 22.45 -8.33
CA ASN A 93 -0.43 22.27 -6.95
C ASN A 93 -0.85 20.81 -6.67
N ARG A 94 -1.55 20.15 -7.60
CA ARG A 94 -1.89 18.72 -7.48
C ARG A 94 -0.63 17.84 -7.45
N LEU A 95 0.34 18.06 -8.36
CA LEU A 95 1.58 17.27 -8.42
C LEU A 95 2.35 17.28 -7.10
N LYS A 96 2.38 18.42 -6.40
CA LYS A 96 3.00 18.51 -5.07
C LYS A 96 2.45 17.45 -4.12
N TYR A 97 1.12 17.32 -4.05
CA TYR A 97 0.48 16.34 -3.20
C TYR A 97 0.64 14.90 -3.71
N GLU A 98 0.66 14.70 -5.03
CA GLU A 98 0.97 13.39 -5.65
C GLU A 98 2.36 12.90 -5.23
N ASN A 99 3.38 13.75 -5.34
CA ASN A 99 4.77 13.42 -4.98
C ASN A 99 4.90 13.13 -3.47
N ILE A 100 4.23 13.91 -2.62
CA ILE A 100 4.20 13.67 -1.17
C ILE A 100 3.56 12.32 -0.86
N PHE A 101 2.43 12.01 -1.50
CA PHE A 101 1.76 10.72 -1.35
C PHE A 101 2.67 9.57 -1.80
N PHE A 102 3.38 9.72 -2.92
CA PHE A 102 4.29 8.70 -3.43
C PHE A 102 5.50 8.46 -2.51
N MET A 103 6.09 9.53 -1.93
CA MET A 103 7.13 9.41 -0.91
C MET A 103 6.63 8.66 0.34
N ALA A 104 5.43 9.02 0.83
CA ALA A 104 4.81 8.34 1.95
C ALA A 104 4.52 6.86 1.63
N PHE A 105 4.08 6.57 0.40
CA PHE A 105 3.86 5.22 -0.08
C PHE A 105 5.15 4.41 -0.12
N GLN A 106 6.27 5.00 -0.57
CA GLN A 106 7.55 4.30 -0.61
C GLN A 106 8.07 3.95 0.80
N ALA A 107 7.84 4.83 1.79
CA ALA A 107 8.14 4.54 3.19
C ALA A 107 7.24 3.43 3.75
N PHE A 108 5.93 3.47 3.45
CA PHE A 108 5.01 2.40 3.80
C PHE A 108 5.39 1.07 3.16
N GLN A 109 5.75 1.07 1.88
CA GLN A 109 6.17 -0.11 1.13
C GLN A 109 7.39 -0.75 1.77
N LEU A 110 8.38 0.05 2.18
CA LEU A 110 9.55 -0.43 2.93
C LEU A 110 9.12 -1.20 4.19
N TRP A 111 8.27 -0.59 5.03
CA TRP A 111 7.72 -1.24 6.22
C TRP A 111 6.95 -2.53 5.88
N PHE A 112 6.08 -2.48 4.88
CA PHE A 112 5.28 -3.60 4.41
C PHE A 112 6.15 -4.77 3.97
N THR A 113 7.23 -4.50 3.22
CA THR A 113 8.18 -5.53 2.79
C THR A 113 8.96 -6.12 3.97
N PHE A 114 9.43 -5.29 4.89
CA PHE A 114 10.15 -5.74 6.09
C PHE A 114 9.31 -6.64 6.98
N ASP A 115 8.06 -6.24 7.22
CA ASP A 115 7.12 -7.03 7.99
C ASP A 115 6.82 -8.38 7.31
N GLY A 116 6.68 -8.40 5.98
CA GLY A 116 6.48 -9.63 5.21
C GLY A 116 7.64 -10.62 5.38
N LEU A 117 8.88 -10.12 5.39
CA LEU A 117 10.07 -10.93 5.64
C LEU A 117 10.12 -11.45 7.08
N TYR A 118 9.82 -10.59 8.06
CA TYR A 118 9.87 -10.95 9.47
C TYR A 118 8.93 -12.11 9.81
N TYR A 119 7.76 -12.16 9.17
CA TYR A 119 6.76 -13.21 9.37
C TYR A 119 6.82 -14.36 8.34
N HIS A 120 7.85 -14.41 7.49
CA HIS A 120 7.96 -15.37 6.37
C HIS A 120 6.70 -15.42 5.49
N ASN A 121 6.06 -14.27 5.30
CA ASN A 121 4.86 -14.14 4.47
C ASN A 121 5.26 -13.95 3.00
N THR A 122 5.43 -15.05 2.27
CA THR A 122 5.82 -15.03 0.86
C THR A 122 4.84 -14.30 -0.03
N ILE A 123 3.54 -14.39 0.27
CA ILE A 123 2.48 -13.75 -0.50
C ILE A 123 2.64 -12.22 -0.45
N GLN A 124 2.97 -11.71 0.73
CA GLN A 124 3.24 -10.29 0.95
C GLN A 124 4.48 -9.80 0.19
N LEU A 125 5.52 -10.63 0.07
CA LEU A 125 6.69 -10.30 -0.77
C LEU A 125 6.34 -10.25 -2.26
N ILE A 126 5.55 -11.21 -2.74
CA ILE A 126 5.09 -11.23 -4.13
C ILE A 126 4.24 -9.99 -4.42
N ALA A 127 3.30 -9.67 -3.52
CA ALA A 127 2.49 -8.45 -3.63
C ALA A 127 3.37 -7.19 -3.65
N SER A 128 4.38 -7.13 -2.79
CA SER A 128 5.34 -6.01 -2.77
C SER A 128 6.08 -5.85 -4.11
N THR A 129 6.52 -6.95 -4.73
CA THR A 129 7.16 -6.89 -6.06
C THR A 129 6.21 -6.47 -7.17
N LEU A 130 4.94 -6.90 -7.11
CA LEU A 130 3.92 -6.48 -8.06
C LEU A 130 3.61 -5.00 -7.92
N ILE A 131 3.51 -4.50 -6.69
CA ILE A 131 3.34 -3.07 -6.39
C ILE A 131 4.50 -2.27 -6.98
N ASN A 132 5.76 -2.70 -6.80
CA ASN A 132 6.91 -2.01 -7.39
C ASN A 132 6.83 -1.93 -8.93
N LEU A 133 6.33 -2.97 -9.59
CA LEU A 133 6.11 -2.98 -11.04
C LEU A 133 5.01 -1.99 -11.44
N LEU A 134 3.90 -1.93 -10.69
CA LEU A 134 2.82 -0.98 -10.91
C LEU A 134 3.30 0.46 -10.73
N CYS A 135 4.12 0.73 -9.72
CA CYS A 135 4.72 2.06 -9.52
C CYS A 135 5.67 2.44 -10.66
N ALA A 136 6.44 1.50 -11.21
CA ALA A 136 7.28 1.78 -12.37
C ALA A 136 6.42 2.10 -13.63
N ALA A 137 5.29 1.41 -13.81
CA ALA A 137 4.34 1.74 -14.87
C ALA A 137 3.71 3.13 -14.66
N PHE A 138 3.40 3.48 -13.41
CA PHE A 138 2.88 4.80 -13.05
C PHE A 138 3.89 5.92 -13.36
N GLY A 139 5.19 5.71 -13.12
CA GLY A 139 6.24 6.67 -13.49
C GLY A 139 6.28 6.98 -15.00
N VAL A 140 5.95 6.01 -15.86
CA VAL A 140 5.82 6.26 -17.31
C VAL A 140 4.66 7.21 -17.61
N ILE A 141 3.52 7.03 -16.93
CA ILE A 141 2.34 7.90 -17.08
C ILE A 141 2.68 9.33 -16.63
N GLN A 142 3.37 9.47 -15.50
CA GLN A 142 3.80 10.76 -14.97
C GLN A 142 4.65 11.55 -15.97
N ILE A 143 5.60 10.90 -16.66
CA ILE A 143 6.41 11.54 -17.71
C ILE A 143 5.55 12.05 -18.87
N LEU A 144 4.53 11.28 -19.29
CA LEU A 144 3.65 11.68 -20.39
C LEU A 144 2.79 12.89 -20.01
N GLU A 145 2.28 12.91 -18.78
CA GLU A 145 1.50 14.04 -18.28
C GLU A 145 2.36 15.30 -18.10
N SER A 146 3.55 15.16 -17.51
CA SER A 146 4.53 16.24 -17.36
C SER A 146 4.87 16.90 -18.70
N GLN A 147 5.06 16.11 -19.76
CA GLN A 147 5.30 16.66 -21.10
C GLN A 147 4.10 17.44 -21.66
N LYS A 148 2.87 16.99 -21.43
CA LYS A 148 1.66 17.71 -21.86
C LYS A 148 1.59 19.10 -21.20
N TRP A 149 1.87 19.16 -19.89
CA TRP A 149 1.77 20.40 -19.13
C TRP A 149 2.93 21.37 -19.39
N LEU A 150 4.15 20.86 -19.55
CA LEU A 150 5.30 21.68 -19.97
C LEU A 150 5.07 22.34 -21.34
N ALA A 151 4.51 21.60 -22.31
CA ALA A 151 4.17 22.15 -23.62
C ALA A 151 3.15 23.30 -23.51
N ARG A 152 2.16 23.17 -22.62
CA ARG A 152 1.14 24.19 -22.36
C ARG A 152 1.73 25.45 -21.74
N VAL A 153 2.62 25.31 -20.76
CA VAL A 153 3.34 26.46 -20.18
C VAL A 153 4.18 27.16 -21.24
N GLN A 154 4.82 26.40 -22.13
CA GLN A 154 5.59 26.97 -23.23
C GLN A 154 4.72 27.79 -24.20
N GLU A 155 3.50 27.34 -24.52
CA GLU A 155 2.56 28.11 -25.33
C GLU A 155 2.18 29.44 -24.68
N ILE A 156 1.97 29.47 -23.36
CA ILE A 156 1.68 30.69 -22.60
C ILE A 156 2.87 31.65 -22.67
N VAL A 157 4.09 31.17 -22.40
CA VAL A 157 5.32 31.97 -22.43
C VAL A 157 5.52 32.63 -23.80
N ILE A 158 5.30 31.87 -24.88
CA ILE A 158 5.41 32.38 -26.26
C ILE A 158 4.32 33.42 -26.55
N ALA A 159 3.06 33.15 -26.17
CA ALA A 159 1.93 34.02 -26.45
C ALA A 159 2.04 35.38 -25.75
N PHE A 160 2.51 35.40 -24.49
CA PHE A 160 2.73 36.62 -23.71
C PHE A 160 4.11 37.26 -23.93
N GLN A 161 4.91 36.71 -24.86
CA GLN A 161 6.24 37.20 -25.21
C GLN A 161 7.17 37.37 -24.00
N ILE A 162 7.09 36.45 -23.04
CA ILE A 162 7.87 36.52 -21.80
C ILE A 162 9.32 36.17 -22.13
N THR A 163 10.21 37.16 -22.04
CA THR A 163 11.66 36.98 -22.16
C THR A 163 12.26 36.58 -20.81
N ASP A 164 13.35 35.81 -20.81
CA ASP A 164 14.06 35.31 -19.62
C ASP A 164 13.39 34.17 -18.81
N VAL A 165 12.60 33.31 -19.46
CA VAL A 165 12.15 32.05 -18.86
C VAL A 165 13.05 30.91 -19.29
N GLN A 166 13.89 30.41 -18.39
CA GLN A 166 14.51 29.10 -18.57
C GLN A 166 13.43 28.05 -18.30
N LEU A 167 12.73 27.59 -19.35
CA LEU A 167 11.76 26.50 -19.19
C LEU A 167 12.53 25.25 -18.72
N TYR A 168 12.24 24.78 -17.50
CA TYR A 168 13.02 23.71 -16.86
C TYR A 168 12.71 22.36 -17.50
N LEU A 169 13.41 22.04 -18.59
CA LEU A 169 13.52 20.66 -19.10
C LEU A 169 14.08 19.68 -18.05
N GLN A 170 14.55 20.17 -16.89
CA GLN A 170 15.16 19.40 -15.82
C GLN A 170 14.19 18.41 -15.16
N VAL A 171 12.92 18.78 -14.94
CA VAL A 171 11.91 17.89 -14.32
C VAL A 171 11.79 16.58 -15.10
N LYS A 172 11.63 16.69 -16.43
CA LYS A 172 11.51 15.53 -17.33
C LYS A 172 12.67 14.55 -17.19
N TRP A 173 13.90 15.05 -17.04
CA TRP A 173 15.08 14.18 -16.90
C TRP A 173 15.12 13.49 -15.53
N ILE A 174 14.67 14.17 -14.48
CA ILE A 174 14.59 13.59 -13.13
C ILE A 174 13.49 12.53 -13.08
N GLU A 175 12.31 12.78 -13.65
CA GLU A 175 11.21 11.81 -13.74
C GLU A 175 11.57 10.58 -14.58
N LEU A 176 12.31 10.79 -15.68
CA LEU A 176 12.87 9.69 -16.47
C LEU A 176 13.85 8.85 -15.64
N ALA A 177 14.76 9.49 -14.92
CA ALA A 177 15.71 8.81 -14.04
C ALA A 177 14.99 8.01 -12.94
N LEU A 178 14.00 8.62 -12.28
CA LEU A 178 13.13 7.98 -11.29
C LEU A 178 12.46 6.73 -11.84
N THR A 179 11.83 6.83 -13.02
CA THR A 179 11.12 5.71 -13.66
C THR A 179 12.08 4.56 -14.01
N LEU A 180 13.26 4.87 -14.55
CA LEU A 180 14.27 3.86 -14.88
C LEU A 180 14.84 3.18 -13.62
N VAL A 181 15.10 3.95 -12.56
CA VAL A 181 15.56 3.43 -11.26
C VAL A 181 14.50 2.52 -10.64
N MET A 182 13.24 2.94 -10.62
CA MET A 182 12.11 2.14 -10.15
C MET A 182 11.98 0.82 -10.93
N MET A 183 12.08 0.88 -12.26
CA MET A 183 12.00 -0.31 -13.11
C MET A 183 13.16 -1.29 -12.84
N ALA A 184 14.39 -0.78 -12.71
CA ALA A 184 15.56 -1.61 -12.42
C ALA A 184 15.44 -2.31 -11.05
N PHE A 185 14.99 -1.58 -10.03
CA PHE A 185 14.72 -2.17 -8.71
C PHE A 185 13.56 -3.17 -8.74
N ALA A 186 12.47 -2.88 -9.45
CA ALA A 186 11.34 -3.78 -9.58
C ALA A 186 11.77 -5.13 -10.19
N LEU A 187 12.51 -5.13 -11.29
CA LEU A 187 13.03 -6.34 -11.93
C LEU A 187 13.98 -7.12 -11.03
N THR A 188 14.86 -6.41 -10.33
CA THR A 188 15.80 -7.01 -9.38
C THR A 188 15.05 -7.68 -8.21
N LEU A 189 14.06 -7.00 -7.65
CA LEU A 189 13.26 -7.52 -6.55
C LEU A 189 12.35 -8.68 -6.97
N ILE A 190 11.82 -8.70 -8.20
CA ILE A 190 11.10 -9.86 -8.74
C ILE A 190 12.01 -11.10 -8.74
N PHE A 191 13.23 -10.97 -9.26
CA PHE A 191 14.21 -12.06 -9.26
C PHE A 191 14.54 -12.53 -7.84
N MET A 192 14.80 -11.61 -6.93
CA MET A 192 15.13 -11.96 -5.54
C MET A 192 13.92 -12.54 -4.79
N ALA A 193 12.70 -12.04 -5.02
CA ALA A 193 11.46 -12.59 -4.44
C ALA A 193 11.25 -14.03 -4.88
N TYR A 194 11.54 -14.38 -6.14
CA TYR A 194 11.48 -15.76 -6.61
C TYR A 194 12.44 -16.68 -5.81
N LYS A 195 13.66 -16.21 -5.53
CA LYS A 195 14.63 -16.97 -4.72
C LYS A 195 14.14 -17.14 -3.27
N VAL A 196 13.65 -16.08 -2.66
CA VAL A 196 13.12 -16.10 -1.28
C VAL A 196 11.86 -16.97 -1.18
N TYR A 197 10.96 -16.91 -2.18
CA TYR A 197 9.77 -17.74 -2.27
C TYR A 197 10.11 -19.23 -2.20
N LYS A 198 11.11 -19.68 -2.98
CA LYS A 198 11.55 -21.08 -2.98
C LYS A 198 12.05 -21.53 -1.60
N GLN A 199 12.77 -20.65 -0.89
CA GLN A 199 13.27 -20.95 0.45
C GLN A 199 12.14 -21.02 1.49
N TYR A 200 11.26 -20.04 1.50
CA TYR A 200 10.18 -19.95 2.48
C TYR A 200 9.10 -21.02 2.24
N GLY A 201 8.88 -21.46 0.99
CA GLY A 201 8.02 -22.59 0.69
C GLY A 201 8.44 -23.87 1.43
N TRP A 202 9.76 -24.13 1.52
CA TRP A 202 10.29 -25.27 2.27
C TRP A 202 10.10 -25.11 3.80
N VAL A 203 10.24 -23.89 4.33
CA VAL A 203 10.01 -23.59 5.75
C VAL A 203 8.53 -23.77 6.13
N ILE A 204 7.61 -23.26 5.30
CA ILE A 204 6.17 -23.39 5.51
C ILE A 204 5.75 -24.86 5.45
N TYR A 205 6.26 -25.61 4.46
CA TYR A 205 6.01 -27.05 4.34
C TYR A 205 6.41 -27.81 5.60
N LYS A 206 7.59 -27.54 6.15
CA LYS A 206 8.06 -28.15 7.40
C LYS A 206 7.22 -27.77 8.63
N ARG A 207 6.70 -26.53 8.68
CA ARG A 207 5.91 -26.04 9.81
C ARG A 207 4.50 -26.62 9.86
N ILE A 208 3.84 -26.75 8.71
CA ILE A 208 2.43 -27.18 8.61
C ILE A 208 2.31 -28.68 8.34
N GLY A 209 3.28 -29.26 7.62
CA GLY A 209 3.23 -30.65 7.14
C GLY A 209 2.54 -30.78 5.80
N ALA A 210 2.35 -32.04 5.34
CA ALA A 210 1.87 -32.36 4.00
C ALA A 210 0.35 -32.20 3.79
N ASN A 211 -0.41 -31.79 4.80
CA ASN A 211 -1.86 -31.62 4.67
C ASN A 211 -2.18 -30.39 3.80
N ILE A 212 -2.62 -30.64 2.55
CA ILE A 212 -2.89 -29.63 1.53
C ILE A 212 -4.05 -28.70 1.97
N THR A 213 -5.09 -29.24 2.60
CA THR A 213 -6.23 -28.46 3.10
C THR A 213 -5.76 -27.44 4.13
N MET A 214 -4.87 -27.86 5.04
CA MET A 214 -4.36 -26.96 6.07
C MET A 214 -3.44 -25.87 5.52
N GLN A 215 -2.62 -26.21 4.52
CA GLN A 215 -1.84 -25.22 3.79
C GLN A 215 -2.74 -24.21 3.07
N GLY A 216 -3.89 -24.65 2.53
CA GLY A 216 -4.91 -23.77 1.94
C GLY A 216 -5.51 -22.79 2.95
N HIS A 217 -5.88 -23.26 4.14
CA HIS A 217 -6.36 -22.38 5.21
C HIS A 217 -5.30 -21.35 5.63
N PHE A 218 -4.04 -21.78 5.77
CA PHE A 218 -2.92 -20.89 6.11
C PHE A 218 -2.64 -19.86 5.02
N LYS A 219 -2.71 -20.23 3.74
CA LYS A 219 -2.59 -19.31 2.61
C LYS A 219 -3.67 -18.23 2.67
N THR A 220 -4.92 -18.62 2.92
CA THR A 220 -6.05 -17.70 3.05
C THR A 220 -5.83 -16.71 4.20
N TYR A 221 -5.33 -17.20 5.35
CA TYR A 221 -4.93 -16.36 6.49
C TYR A 221 -3.84 -15.35 6.12
N GLN A 222 -2.78 -15.78 5.41
CA GLN A 222 -1.68 -14.90 5.01
C GLN A 222 -2.13 -13.82 4.01
N ILE A 223 -3.02 -14.17 3.06
CA ILE A 223 -3.60 -13.20 2.12
C ILE A 223 -4.43 -12.17 2.87
N PHE A 224 -5.29 -12.60 3.80
CA PHE A 224 -6.13 -11.68 4.56
C PHE A 224 -5.31 -10.72 5.43
N ILE A 225 -4.29 -11.20 6.13
CA ILE A 225 -3.35 -10.34 6.89
C ILE A 225 -2.64 -9.34 5.98
N MET A 226 -2.20 -9.78 4.79
CA MET A 226 -1.55 -8.90 3.82
C MET A 226 -2.50 -7.81 3.32
N LEU A 227 -3.74 -8.17 2.95
CA LEU A 227 -4.78 -7.22 2.53
C LEU A 227 -5.09 -6.19 3.60
N MET A 228 -5.28 -6.62 4.85
CA MET A 228 -5.48 -5.71 5.98
C MET A 228 -4.32 -4.71 6.14
N LYS A 229 -3.07 -5.14 5.92
CA LYS A 229 -1.90 -4.24 5.97
C LYS A 229 -1.89 -3.24 4.82
N LEU A 230 -2.27 -3.66 3.61
CA LEU A 230 -2.44 -2.75 2.48
C LEU A 230 -3.53 -1.70 2.74
N ASN A 231 -4.64 -2.08 3.37
CA ASN A 231 -5.71 -1.15 3.74
C ASN A 231 -5.26 -0.09 4.76
N ILE A 232 -4.21 -0.32 5.56
CA ILE A 232 -3.65 0.74 6.42
C ILE A 232 -3.16 1.92 5.58
N PHE A 233 -2.68 1.68 4.35
CA PHE A 233 -2.27 2.77 3.47
C PHE A 233 -3.38 3.18 2.51
N PHE A 234 -3.99 2.23 1.82
CA PHE A 234 -4.97 2.56 0.79
C PHE A 234 -6.33 2.94 1.35
N GLU A 235 -6.81 2.36 2.44
CA GLU A 235 -8.12 2.72 3.02
C GLU A 235 -7.98 3.94 3.93
N LEU A 236 -7.06 3.88 4.90
CA LEU A 236 -6.85 4.97 5.84
C LEU A 236 -6.09 6.14 5.21
N GLY A 237 -4.99 5.89 4.48
CA GLY A 237 -4.18 6.96 3.90
C GLY A 237 -4.95 7.79 2.88
N PHE A 238 -5.73 7.15 2.01
CA PHE A 238 -6.70 7.82 1.13
C PHE A 238 -7.72 8.65 1.92
N SER A 239 -8.37 8.04 2.93
CA SER A 239 -9.43 8.71 3.68
C SER A 239 -8.91 9.91 4.49
N VAL A 240 -7.72 9.81 5.07
CA VAL A 240 -7.03 10.94 5.71
C VAL A 240 -6.66 12.01 4.69
N TYR A 241 -6.15 11.61 3.52
CA TYR A 241 -5.80 12.55 2.46
C TYR A 241 -7.02 13.33 1.96
N PHE A 242 -8.18 12.69 1.84
CA PHE A 242 -9.45 13.37 1.51
C PHE A 242 -9.78 14.46 2.54
N LEU A 243 -9.71 14.14 3.83
CA LEU A 243 -9.98 15.10 4.90
C LEU A 243 -9.00 16.27 4.90
N ILE A 244 -7.72 16.02 4.63
CA ILE A 244 -6.71 17.07 4.49
C ILE A 244 -7.02 17.96 3.28
N GLY A 245 -7.36 17.34 2.14
CA GLY A 245 -7.71 18.06 0.93
C GLY A 245 -8.88 19.02 1.15
N ILE A 246 -9.91 18.59 1.87
CA ILE A 246 -11.05 19.43 2.22
C ILE A 246 -10.66 20.57 3.16
N ALA A 247 -9.80 20.29 4.15
CA ALA A 247 -9.38 21.31 5.11
C ALA A 247 -8.52 22.42 4.50
N ASP A 248 -7.86 22.15 3.38
CA ASP A 248 -6.96 23.10 2.72
C ASP A 248 -7.71 24.14 1.86
N ASP A 249 -9.03 24.01 1.64
CA ASP A 249 -9.93 24.90 0.85
C ASP A 249 -9.41 25.25 -0.56
N SER A 250 -8.31 24.61 -0.98
CA SER A 250 -7.53 24.87 -2.17
C SER A 250 -8.13 24.21 -3.40
N TYR A 251 -9.12 23.33 -3.20
CA TYR A 251 -9.86 22.69 -4.27
C TYR A 251 -11.36 22.79 -3.97
N ASN A 252 -12.13 23.07 -5.02
CA ASN A 252 -13.58 22.94 -5.02
C ASN A 252 -13.96 21.45 -4.96
N TRP A 253 -13.72 20.78 -3.84
CA TRP A 253 -14.19 19.42 -3.58
C TRP A 253 -15.73 19.47 -3.51
N GLN A 254 -16.40 19.38 -4.66
CA GLN A 254 -17.85 19.51 -4.79
C GLN A 254 -18.66 18.53 -3.90
N ALA A 255 -18.01 17.47 -3.41
CA ALA A 255 -18.55 16.55 -2.39
C ALA A 255 -18.91 17.24 -1.05
N VAL A 256 -18.27 18.38 -0.73
CA VAL A 256 -18.43 19.09 0.55
C VAL A 256 -19.62 20.05 0.50
N ASP A 257 -19.80 20.74 -0.62
CA ASP A 257 -20.92 21.68 -0.83
C ASP A 257 -22.29 20.98 -0.75
N SER A 258 -22.32 19.67 -0.97
CA SER A 258 -23.54 18.89 -1.09
C SER A 258 -24.11 18.41 0.26
N SER A 259 -23.30 18.21 1.32
CA SER A 259 -23.83 18.06 2.70
C SER A 259 -22.74 17.96 3.81
N PRO A 260 -22.78 18.82 4.85
CA PRO A 260 -21.87 18.72 6.02
C PRO A 260 -21.99 17.39 6.79
N GLY A 261 -23.16 16.73 6.73
CA GLY A 261 -23.39 15.45 7.41
C GLY A 261 -22.53 14.31 6.83
N LEU A 262 -22.24 14.33 5.53
CA LEU A 262 -21.41 13.30 4.89
C LEU A 262 -19.93 13.47 5.21
N LEU A 263 -19.46 14.71 5.39
CA LEU A 263 -18.11 14.96 5.92
C LEU A 263 -17.94 14.35 7.31
N ILE A 264 -18.90 14.59 8.21
CA ILE A 264 -18.86 14.03 9.57
C ILE A 264 -18.90 12.51 9.51
N PHE A 265 -19.77 11.95 8.66
CA PHE A 265 -19.85 10.51 8.45
C PHE A 265 -18.50 9.94 7.97
N HIS A 266 -17.90 10.52 6.93
CA HIS A 266 -16.60 10.11 6.42
C HIS A 266 -15.54 10.18 7.52
N ALA A 267 -15.43 11.30 8.24
CA ALA A 267 -14.47 11.46 9.32
C ALA A 267 -14.62 10.40 10.44
N VAL A 268 -15.87 10.01 10.75
CA VAL A 268 -16.15 8.91 11.69
C VAL A 268 -15.68 7.58 11.12
N ILE A 269 -15.95 7.30 9.84
CA ILE A 269 -15.45 6.10 9.16
C ILE A 269 -13.92 6.09 9.21
N THR A 270 -13.25 7.18 8.84
CA THR A 270 -11.78 7.33 8.89
C THR A 270 -11.22 6.98 10.27
N GLY A 271 -11.81 7.56 11.33
CA GLY A 271 -11.39 7.32 12.71
C GLY A 271 -11.58 5.88 13.17
N LEU A 272 -12.52 5.15 12.57
CA LEU A 272 -12.81 3.75 12.89
C LEU A 272 -11.98 2.74 12.09
N ILE A 273 -11.34 3.11 10.97
CA ILE A 273 -10.56 2.19 10.14
C ILE A 273 -9.48 1.45 10.97
N LEU A 274 -8.62 2.18 11.69
CA LEU A 274 -7.56 1.56 12.51
C LEU A 274 -8.10 0.66 13.64
N PRO A 275 -9.05 1.12 14.48
CA PRO A 275 -9.70 0.26 15.46
C PRO A 275 -10.29 -1.02 14.86
N MET A 276 -10.97 -0.93 13.71
CA MET A 276 -11.61 -2.05 13.05
C MET A 276 -10.59 -3.04 12.46
N LEU A 277 -9.47 -2.57 11.91
CA LEU A 277 -8.37 -3.44 11.49
C LEU A 277 -7.74 -4.18 12.69
N PHE A 278 -7.54 -3.52 13.83
CA PHE A 278 -7.05 -4.19 15.03
C PHE A 278 -8.05 -5.22 15.57
N LEU A 279 -9.33 -4.88 15.57
CA LEU A 279 -10.42 -5.77 15.95
C LEU A 279 -10.47 -7.01 15.06
N ALA A 280 -10.34 -6.85 13.74
CA ALA A 280 -10.26 -7.95 12.79
C ALA A 280 -9.05 -8.85 13.02
N TYR A 281 -7.89 -8.27 13.35
CA TYR A 281 -6.69 -9.04 13.69
C TYR A 281 -6.91 -9.90 14.95
N ASN A 282 -7.57 -9.34 15.96
CA ASN A 282 -7.91 -10.06 17.18
C ASN A 282 -8.97 -11.15 16.93
N ALA A 283 -9.98 -10.85 16.12
CA ALA A 283 -11.01 -11.79 15.69
C ALA A 283 -10.38 -12.99 14.98
N LEU A 284 -9.44 -12.71 14.09
CA LEU A 284 -8.72 -13.70 13.32
C LEU A 284 -7.86 -14.63 14.19
N ARG A 285 -7.07 -14.08 15.12
CA ARG A 285 -6.21 -14.88 16.01
C ARG A 285 -6.99 -15.76 16.97
N ASN A 286 -8.11 -15.24 17.47
CA ASN A 286 -8.89 -15.93 18.48
C ASN A 286 -10.04 -16.77 17.90
N GLU A 287 -10.33 -16.61 16.62
CA GLU A 287 -11.46 -17.20 15.89
C GLU A 287 -12.83 -16.69 16.40
N TYR A 288 -12.91 -15.40 16.77
CA TYR A 288 -14.15 -14.76 17.22
C TYR A 288 -15.02 -14.34 16.03
N GLN A 289 -16.05 -15.16 15.72
CA GLN A 289 -16.96 -14.93 14.59
C GLN A 289 -17.72 -13.60 14.67
N TYR A 290 -18.20 -13.22 15.87
CA TYR A 290 -18.95 -11.97 16.06
C TYR A 290 -18.14 -10.74 15.67
N LEU A 291 -16.87 -10.69 16.10
CA LEU A 291 -15.96 -9.59 15.76
C LEU A 291 -15.62 -9.56 14.27
N MET A 292 -15.52 -10.72 13.62
CA MET A 292 -15.30 -10.79 12.17
C MET A 292 -16.52 -10.27 11.40
N TRP A 293 -17.74 -10.60 11.82
CA TRP A 293 -18.97 -10.04 11.24
C TRP A 293 -19.06 -8.53 11.38
N LEU A 294 -18.72 -8.01 12.57
CA LEU A 294 -18.67 -6.57 12.81
C LEU A 294 -17.68 -5.87 11.86
N PHE A 295 -16.48 -6.44 11.68
CA PHE A 295 -15.49 -5.93 10.73
C PHE A 295 -16.00 -5.95 9.28
N ILE A 296 -16.63 -7.05 8.86
CA ILE A 296 -17.19 -7.17 7.50
C ILE A 296 -18.28 -6.11 7.26
N ALA A 297 -19.17 -5.90 8.23
CA ALA A 297 -20.21 -4.86 8.15
C ALA A 297 -19.60 -3.45 8.05
N PHE A 298 -18.52 -3.20 8.79
CA PHE A 298 -17.75 -1.96 8.67
C PHE A 298 -17.13 -1.80 7.28
N CYS A 299 -16.46 -2.83 6.73
CA CYS A 299 -15.90 -2.77 5.38
C CYS A 299 -16.95 -2.47 4.31
N LEU A 300 -18.14 -3.06 4.41
CA LEU A 300 -19.25 -2.76 3.47
C LEU A 300 -19.70 -1.30 3.58
N THR A 301 -19.70 -0.73 4.78
CA THR A 301 -20.03 0.67 5.02
C THR A 301 -18.96 1.60 4.45
N ALA A 302 -17.67 1.30 4.68
CA ALA A 302 -16.54 2.04 4.11
C ALA A 302 -16.51 1.98 2.57
N ILE A 303 -16.85 0.83 1.97
CA ILE A 303 -16.99 0.72 0.51
C ILE A 303 -18.07 1.67 -0.01
N GLY A 304 -19.23 1.72 0.65
CA GLY A 304 -20.32 2.62 0.26
C GLY A 304 -19.92 4.10 0.32
N ASP A 305 -19.21 4.48 1.39
CA ASP A 305 -18.63 5.81 1.57
C ASP A 305 -17.64 6.17 0.45
N PHE A 306 -16.73 5.27 0.11
CA PHE A 306 -15.73 5.52 -0.93
C PHE A 306 -16.34 5.58 -2.34
N ILE A 307 -17.38 4.78 -2.62
CA ILE A 307 -18.13 4.86 -3.88
C ILE A 307 -18.84 6.22 -3.99
N TYR A 308 -19.39 6.73 -2.88
CA TYR A 308 -20.01 8.04 -2.86
C TYR A 308 -18.99 9.15 -3.19
N ILE A 309 -17.81 9.12 -2.56
CA ILE A 309 -16.73 10.07 -2.83
C ILE A 309 -16.24 9.96 -4.27
N LEU A 310 -16.11 8.75 -4.81
CA LEU A 310 -15.75 8.54 -6.22
C LEU A 310 -16.73 9.23 -7.16
N GLY A 311 -18.03 9.09 -6.92
CA GLY A 311 -19.08 9.70 -7.74
C GLY A 311 -18.99 11.24 -7.79
N HIS A 312 -18.57 11.87 -6.69
CA HIS A 312 -18.39 13.32 -6.62
C HIS A 312 -17.00 13.79 -7.05
N SER A 313 -16.04 12.88 -7.19
CA SER A 313 -14.69 13.18 -7.68
C SER A 313 -14.59 13.19 -9.20
N ILE A 314 -15.62 12.71 -9.92
CA ILE A 314 -15.66 12.66 -11.37
C ILE A 314 -16.46 13.87 -11.88
N ALA A 315 -15.76 14.84 -12.46
CA ALA A 315 -16.36 15.98 -13.11
C ALA A 315 -16.96 15.60 -14.49
N PRO A 316 -17.99 16.31 -14.96
CA PRO A 316 -18.55 16.11 -16.31
C PRO A 316 -17.55 16.40 -17.44
N GLN A 317 -16.57 17.27 -17.19
CA GLN A 317 -15.49 17.59 -18.14
C GLN A 317 -14.23 16.79 -17.80
N THR A 318 -13.68 16.10 -18.79
CA THR A 318 -12.57 15.17 -18.60
C THR A 318 -11.27 15.86 -18.18
N ASP A 319 -11.01 17.08 -18.64
CA ASP A 319 -9.76 17.81 -18.35
C ASP A 319 -9.69 18.32 -16.90
N ASP A 320 -10.81 18.41 -16.20
CA ASP A 320 -10.86 18.81 -14.78
C ASP A 320 -10.57 17.63 -13.84
N ASN A 321 -10.67 16.40 -14.34
CA ASN A 321 -10.55 15.19 -13.55
C ASN A 321 -9.13 14.98 -13.04
N TRP A 322 -9.01 14.83 -11.72
CA TRP A 322 -7.76 14.44 -11.10
C TRP A 322 -7.57 12.91 -11.23
N PHE A 323 -6.93 12.46 -12.32
CA PHE A 323 -6.79 11.03 -12.63
C PHE A 323 -6.07 10.23 -11.55
N PHE A 324 -5.00 10.77 -10.97
CA PHE A 324 -4.29 10.13 -9.86
C PHE A 324 -5.21 9.89 -8.65
N TRP A 325 -5.99 10.88 -8.29
CA TRP A 325 -6.96 10.81 -7.20
C TRP A 325 -8.01 9.73 -7.44
N ILE A 326 -8.63 9.75 -8.63
CA ILE A 326 -9.61 8.75 -9.05
C ILE A 326 -9.01 7.34 -9.02
N PHE A 327 -7.78 7.18 -9.51
CA PHE A 327 -7.07 5.91 -9.51
C PHE A 327 -6.85 5.37 -8.09
N ILE A 328 -6.42 6.20 -7.13
CA ILE A 328 -6.24 5.78 -5.74
C ILE A 328 -7.57 5.36 -5.10
N ILE A 329 -8.65 6.12 -5.33
CA ILE A 329 -9.99 5.74 -4.84
C ILE A 329 -10.38 4.35 -5.36
N LEU A 330 -10.21 4.12 -6.68
CA LEU A 330 -10.55 2.86 -7.31
C LEU A 330 -9.73 1.70 -6.72
N VAL A 331 -8.42 1.87 -6.55
CA VAL A 331 -7.56 0.85 -5.92
C VAL A 331 -8.02 0.56 -4.50
N SER A 332 -8.40 1.59 -3.74
CA SER A 332 -8.87 1.47 -2.35
C SER A 332 -10.18 0.70 -2.26
N ILE A 333 -11.14 0.99 -3.14
CA ILE A 333 -12.42 0.26 -3.25
C ILE A 333 -12.16 -1.21 -3.62
N VAL A 334 -11.32 -1.47 -4.63
CA VAL A 334 -11.00 -2.84 -5.06
C VAL A 334 -10.33 -3.62 -3.93
N LEU A 335 -9.37 -3.03 -3.22
CA LEU A 335 -8.73 -3.66 -2.07
C LEU A 335 -9.73 -3.93 -0.93
N ALA A 336 -10.63 -3.00 -0.64
CA ALA A 336 -11.67 -3.18 0.39
C ALA A 336 -12.65 -4.32 0.02
N ILE A 337 -13.07 -4.41 -1.25
CA ILE A 337 -13.93 -5.51 -1.75
C ILE A 337 -13.21 -6.85 -1.60
N ILE A 338 -11.97 -6.96 -2.06
CA ILE A 338 -11.19 -8.20 -1.95
C ILE A 338 -10.98 -8.56 -0.47
N THR A 339 -10.69 -7.57 0.39
CA THR A 339 -10.55 -7.79 1.84
C THR A 339 -11.84 -8.32 2.46
N THR A 340 -12.99 -7.79 2.06
CA THR A 340 -14.31 -8.23 2.52
C THR A 340 -14.57 -9.69 2.12
N ILE A 341 -14.28 -10.06 0.87
CA ILE A 341 -14.38 -11.44 0.37
C ILE A 341 -13.49 -12.37 1.19
N TYR A 342 -12.23 -12.00 1.41
CA TYR A 342 -11.32 -12.80 2.24
C TYR A 342 -11.75 -12.85 3.70
N GLY A 343 -12.42 -11.83 4.24
CA GLY A 343 -13.06 -11.85 5.55
C GLY A 343 -14.05 -13.01 5.68
N PHE A 344 -14.93 -13.19 4.69
CA PHE A 344 -15.85 -14.34 4.65
C PHE A 344 -15.11 -15.68 4.54
N LEU A 345 -14.13 -15.78 3.64
CA LEU A 345 -13.36 -17.02 3.43
C LEU A 345 -12.62 -17.46 4.70
N VAL A 346 -12.03 -16.51 5.42
CA VAL A 346 -11.28 -16.79 6.63
C VAL A 346 -12.20 -17.14 7.79
N MET A 347 -13.35 -16.48 7.91
CA MET A 347 -14.38 -16.85 8.89
C MET A 347 -14.87 -18.29 8.68
N GLY A 348 -15.05 -18.70 7.42
CA GLY A 348 -15.40 -20.08 7.07
C GLY A 348 -14.34 -21.12 7.43
N ASN A 349 -13.11 -20.69 7.78
CA ASN A 349 -12.02 -21.54 8.23
C ASN A 349 -11.86 -21.61 9.75
N PHE A 350 -12.66 -20.86 10.52
CA PHE A 350 -12.63 -20.91 11.99
C PHE A 350 -13.03 -22.29 12.52
N GLY A 351 -12.43 -22.72 13.62
CA GLY A 351 -12.64 -24.04 14.22
C GLY A 351 -11.93 -25.20 13.52
N LYS A 352 -11.29 -24.99 12.36
CA LYS A 352 -10.60 -26.05 11.59
C LYS A 352 -9.16 -26.31 12.03
N GLY A 353 -8.78 -25.87 13.24
CA GLY A 353 -7.48 -26.16 13.86
C GLY A 353 -6.32 -25.24 13.46
N LEU A 354 -6.54 -24.22 12.64
CA LEU A 354 -5.47 -23.32 12.14
C LEU A 354 -4.78 -22.55 13.27
N LYS A 355 -5.55 -22.15 14.29
CA LYS A 355 -5.05 -21.49 15.50
C LYS A 355 -3.85 -22.19 16.15
N ALA A 356 -3.83 -23.52 16.18
CA ALA A 356 -2.75 -24.29 16.79
C ALA A 356 -1.41 -24.13 16.05
N TYR A 357 -1.44 -23.94 14.72
CA TYR A 357 -0.25 -23.78 13.90
C TYR A 357 0.28 -22.35 13.90
N ILE A 358 -0.61 -21.36 14.05
CA ILE A 358 -0.25 -19.94 14.11
C ILE A 358 0.35 -19.57 15.49
N THR A 359 -0.17 -20.16 16.57
CA THR A 359 0.24 -19.83 17.95
C THR A 359 1.59 -20.44 18.34
N ARG A 360 2.08 -21.46 17.61
CA ARG A 360 3.41 -22.05 17.83
C ARG A 360 4.52 -21.03 17.51
N PRO A 361 5.41 -20.68 18.46
CA PRO A 361 6.51 -19.74 18.21
C PRO A 361 7.47 -20.31 17.15
N SER A 362 7.79 -19.52 16.11
CA SER A 362 8.72 -19.93 15.04
C SER A 362 10.14 -20.26 15.55
N SER A 363 10.54 -19.80 16.73
CA SER A 363 11.84 -20.11 17.35
C SER A 363 11.95 -21.57 17.84
N MET A 364 10.86 -22.18 18.31
CA MET A 364 10.88 -23.59 18.74
C MET A 364 11.11 -24.56 17.57
N VAL A 365 10.61 -24.22 16.39
CA VAL A 365 10.76 -25.06 15.17
C VAL A 365 12.19 -25.01 14.63
N LEU A 366 12.88 -23.87 14.72
CA LEU A 366 14.29 -23.73 14.30
C LEU A 366 15.27 -24.30 15.33
N THR A 367 14.91 -24.31 16.61
CA THR A 367 15.74 -24.95 17.65
C THR A 367 15.68 -26.47 17.56
N GLN A 368 14.56 -27.04 17.08
CA GLN A 368 14.44 -28.47 16.77
C GLN A 368 15.38 -28.92 15.63
N THR A 369 15.89 -28.01 14.80
CA THR A 369 16.81 -28.36 13.70
C THR A 369 18.29 -28.42 14.09
N SER A 370 18.71 -27.87 15.23
CA SER A 370 20.12 -27.97 15.67
C SER A 370 20.43 -29.25 16.47
N SER A 371 19.43 -29.83 17.14
CA SER A 371 19.55 -31.11 17.84
C SER A 371 18.90 -32.20 16.99
N GLY A 372 19.67 -32.80 16.08
CA GLY A 372 19.25 -34.04 15.44
C GLY A 372 18.91 -35.08 16.51
N LEU A 373 17.69 -35.59 16.48
CA LEU A 373 17.07 -36.60 17.37
C LEU A 373 16.59 -36.08 18.73
N GLN A 374 15.27 -35.85 18.85
CA GLN A 374 14.50 -36.46 19.95
C GLN A 374 12.99 -36.50 19.70
N GLU A 375 12.42 -37.60 20.20
CA GLU A 375 11.04 -38.02 20.39
C GLU A 375 9.92 -36.98 20.16
N VAL A 376 8.99 -37.37 19.28
CA VAL A 376 7.65 -36.83 19.26
C VAL A 376 7.02 -37.13 20.63
N GLN A 377 7.05 -36.18 21.56
CA GLN A 377 6.09 -36.16 22.66
C GLN A 377 4.71 -35.93 22.03
N GLY A 378 4.11 -37.04 21.63
CA GLY A 378 2.73 -37.08 21.21
C GLY A 378 1.87 -36.55 22.34
N VAL A 379 1.08 -35.52 22.04
CA VAL A 379 -0.18 -35.32 22.76
C VAL A 379 -0.88 -36.67 22.75
N LYS A 380 -1.07 -37.27 23.93
CA LYS A 380 -1.77 -38.55 24.07
C LYS A 380 -3.07 -38.47 23.27
N PRO A 381 -3.26 -39.26 22.20
CA PRO A 381 -4.57 -39.37 21.60
C PRO A 381 -5.52 -39.92 22.67
N THR A 382 -6.70 -39.33 22.77
CA THR A 382 -7.78 -39.79 23.64
C THR A 382 -8.00 -41.28 23.35
N ARG A 383 -7.79 -42.11 24.37
CA ARG A 383 -7.89 -43.57 24.31
C ARG A 383 -9.32 -43.94 23.91
N TRP A 384 -9.52 -44.34 22.66
CA TRP A 384 -10.72 -45.04 22.23
C TRP A 384 -10.65 -46.44 22.86
N ALA A 385 -11.58 -46.74 23.75
CA ALA A 385 -11.72 -48.04 24.38
C ALA A 385 -12.44 -48.98 23.39
N ILE A 386 -11.68 -49.86 22.76
CA ILE A 386 -12.19 -51.10 22.16
C ILE A 386 -11.08 -52.11 22.44
N GLU A 387 -11.39 -53.11 23.27
CA GLU A 387 -10.66 -54.36 23.59
C GLU A 387 -10.65 -54.61 25.10
N ASP A 388 -11.82 -54.96 25.63
CA ASP A 388 -11.99 -55.82 26.80
C ASP A 388 -13.16 -56.74 26.45
N ASP A 389 -12.87 -57.86 25.77
CA ASP A 389 -13.73 -59.05 25.69
C ASP A 389 -12.96 -60.18 24.98
N LEU A 390 -11.93 -60.72 25.65
CA LEU A 390 -11.44 -62.07 25.36
C LEU A 390 -11.28 -62.84 26.69
N PRO A 391 -11.89 -64.03 26.82
CA PRO A 391 -11.82 -64.81 28.04
C PRO A 391 -10.42 -65.41 28.24
N PRO A 392 -10.02 -65.73 29.49
CA PRO A 392 -8.69 -66.22 29.79
C PRO A 392 -8.47 -67.61 29.19
N VAL A 393 -7.50 -67.71 28.28
CA VAL A 393 -6.94 -68.98 27.81
C VAL A 393 -6.06 -69.52 28.94
N GLY A 394 -6.42 -70.68 29.47
CA GLY A 394 -5.63 -71.41 30.48
C GLY A 394 -4.31 -71.91 29.91
N ASN A 395 -3.25 -71.84 30.71
CA ASN A 395 -1.97 -72.48 30.40
C ASN A 395 -1.93 -73.92 30.93
N PRO A 396 -1.18 -74.83 30.26
CA PRO A 396 -1.19 -76.25 30.54
C PRO A 396 -0.15 -76.69 31.58
N VAL A 397 -0.38 -77.92 32.04
CA VAL A 397 0.38 -78.82 32.93
C VAL A 397 0.06 -78.70 34.42
#